data_AF-A0A3S1BV65-F1
#
_entry.id   AF-A0A3S1BV65-F1
#
_cell.length_a   1.000
_cell.length_b   1.000
_cell.length_c   1.000
_cell.angle_alpha   90.00
_cell.angle_beta   90.00
_cell.angle_gamma   90.00
#
_symmetry.space_group_name_H-M   'P 1'
#
loop_
_entity.id
_entity.type
_entity.pdbx_description
1 polymer ?
#
loop_
_entity_poly.entity_id
_entity_poly.type
_entity_poly.pdbx_seq_one_letter_code
_entity_poly.pdbx_strand_id
1 'polypeptide(L)'
;MAMASCPSGDPNASPKHSNGHASALDLLRRFNKLQVERVEGYGQFEEAFNTFLSGSAAPELLEQNFNAYKQRVAEITVAFRRISEEIIHIKNSLRDTHHKDEISAIIEKIQDLEEMKLKTTADLQIARKTASESPEDDDLNVSVSNLRQRLDELAQEITETLDDLKFESEDLYAQEIDDETLR
;
A
#
# COMPACT_ATOMS: atom_id res chain seq x y z
N MET A 1 -4.11 34.05 38.21
CA MET A 1 -2.78 33.70 37.67
C MET A 1 -2.64 32.19 37.70
N ALA A 2 -2.78 31.52 36.56
CA ALA A 2 -2.50 30.10 36.40
C ALA A 2 -1.74 29.96 35.07
N MET A 3 -0.46 29.57 35.15
CA MET A 3 0.37 29.32 33.99
C MET A 3 0.14 27.87 33.56
N ALA A 4 -0.45 27.68 32.38
CA ALA A 4 -0.46 26.40 31.70
C ALA A 4 0.83 26.30 30.87
N SER A 5 1.72 25.39 31.26
CA SER A 5 2.86 25.00 30.43
C SER A 5 2.40 24.03 29.35
N CYS A 6 2.46 24.45 28.09
CA CYS A 6 2.34 23.56 26.94
C CYS A 6 3.67 22.81 26.74
N PRO A 7 3.68 21.49 26.53
CA PRO A 7 4.88 20.79 26.10
C PRO A 7 5.09 21.00 24.60
N SER A 8 6.21 21.62 24.24
CA SER A 8 6.70 21.71 22.86
C SER A 8 7.19 20.34 22.41
N GLY A 9 6.34 19.60 21.70
CA GLY A 9 6.75 18.42 20.94
C GLY A 9 7.42 18.85 19.63
N ASP A 10 8.60 18.33 19.37
CA ASP A 10 9.40 18.60 18.17
C ASP A 10 8.74 17.93 16.94
N PRO A 11 8.28 18.68 15.93
CA PRO A 11 7.54 18.12 14.78
C PRO A 11 8.43 17.35 13.80
N ASN A 12 9.74 17.24 14.06
CA ASN A 12 10.72 16.66 13.15
C ASN A 12 11.38 15.37 13.67
N ALA A 13 10.78 14.70 14.66
CA ALA A 13 11.24 13.39 15.09
C ALA A 13 10.88 12.35 14.02
N SER A 14 11.82 12.03 13.14
CA SER A 14 11.74 10.84 12.29
C SER A 14 11.45 9.62 13.17
N PRO A 15 10.58 8.68 12.72
CA PRO A 15 10.31 7.48 13.48
C PRO A 15 11.64 6.78 13.78
N LYS A 16 11.90 6.52 15.07
CA LYS A 16 13.04 5.69 15.47
C LYS A 16 12.75 4.27 15.02
N HIS A 17 13.13 3.92 13.79
CA HIS A 17 13.12 2.54 13.32
C HIS A 17 14.23 1.78 14.07
N SER A 18 13.88 1.15 15.19
CA SER A 18 14.80 0.32 15.96
C SER A 18 15.01 -1.03 15.25
N ASN A 19 15.69 -1.00 14.10
CA ASN A 19 16.10 -2.21 13.38
C ASN A 19 17.47 -2.73 13.81
N GLY A 20 18.11 -2.14 14.83
CA GLY A 20 19.45 -2.53 15.28
C GLY A 20 19.64 -4.00 15.69
N HIS A 21 18.55 -4.79 15.79
CA HIS A 21 18.56 -6.20 16.19
C HIS A 21 17.54 -7.10 15.46
N ALA A 22 16.85 -6.64 14.41
CA ALA A 22 15.87 -7.47 13.71
C ALA A 22 16.57 -8.53 12.85
N SER A 23 16.13 -9.79 12.90
CA SER A 23 16.63 -10.83 11.99
C SER A 23 16.06 -10.63 10.57
N ALA A 24 16.68 -11.25 9.56
CA ALA A 24 16.13 -11.25 8.20
C ALA A 24 14.69 -11.79 8.16
N LEU A 25 14.39 -12.80 8.98
CA LEU A 25 13.06 -13.37 9.11
C LEU A 25 12.05 -12.41 9.75
N ASP A 26 12.46 -11.65 10.78
CA ASP A 26 11.61 -10.62 11.37
C ASP A 26 11.26 -9.52 10.38
N LEU A 27 12.22 -9.13 9.53
CA LEU A 27 12.01 -8.16 8.47
C LEU A 27 10.99 -8.67 7.43
N LEU A 28 11.10 -9.93 7.02
CA LEU A 28 10.13 -10.55 6.09
C LEU A 28 8.73 -10.68 6.70
N ARG A 29 8.63 -11.02 7.98
CA ARG A 29 7.34 -11.04 8.69
C ARG A 29 6.69 -9.66 8.73
N ARG A 30 7.48 -8.62 8.97
CA ARG A 30 7.00 -7.23 8.93
C ARG A 30 6.57 -6.83 7.52
N PHE A 31 7.36 -7.17 6.50
CA PHE A 31 6.98 -6.95 5.10
C PHE A 31 5.63 -7.58 4.77
N ASN A 32 5.41 -8.84 5.12
CA ASN A 32 4.13 -9.53 4.87
C ASN A 32 2.96 -8.84 5.58
N LYS A 33 3.14 -8.39 6.84
CA LYS A 33 2.11 -7.61 7.55
C LYS A 33 1.79 -6.30 6.84
N LEU A 34 2.81 -5.60 6.35
CA LEU A 34 2.66 -4.35 5.59
C LEU A 34 1.93 -4.59 4.25
N GLN A 35 2.12 -5.74 3.61
CA GLN A 35 1.37 -6.10 2.40
C GLN A 35 -0.10 -6.38 2.68
N VAL A 36 -0.43 -7.05 3.79
CA VAL A 36 -1.82 -7.23 4.23
C VAL A 36 -2.48 -5.86 4.45
N GLU A 37 -1.82 -4.97 5.19
CA GLU A 37 -2.33 -3.62 5.43
C GLU A 37 -2.51 -2.82 4.14
N ARG A 38 -1.59 -2.96 3.18
CA ARG A 38 -1.71 -2.34 1.86
C ARG A 38 -2.95 -2.83 1.11
N VAL A 39 -3.23 -4.13 1.12
CA VAL A 39 -4.43 -4.71 0.49
C VAL A 39 -5.70 -4.16 1.14
N GLU A 40 -5.72 -4.05 2.47
CA GLU A 40 -6.82 -3.42 3.20
C GLU A 40 -6.99 -1.94 2.79
N GLY A 41 -5.90 -1.20 2.63
CA GLY A 41 -5.90 0.19 2.15
C GLY A 41 -6.52 0.36 0.76
N TYR A 42 -6.24 -0.56 -0.18
CA TYR A 42 -6.91 -0.56 -1.48
C TYR A 42 -8.42 -0.81 -1.36
N GLY A 43 -8.84 -1.72 -0.48
CA GLY A 43 -10.26 -1.97 -0.21
C GLY A 43 -10.97 -0.73 0.33
N GLN A 44 -10.36 -0.04 1.30
CA GLN A 44 -10.89 1.22 1.86
C GLN A 44 -10.94 2.33 0.80
N PHE A 45 -9.96 2.38 -0.10
CA PHE A 45 -9.92 3.38 -1.15
C PHE A 45 -11.08 3.20 -2.14
N GLU A 46 -11.33 1.97 -2.55
CA GLU A 46 -12.43 1.63 -3.45
C GLU A 46 -13.80 1.82 -2.78
N GLU A 47 -13.95 1.45 -1.50
CA GLU A 47 -15.17 1.68 -0.73
C GLU A 47 -15.51 3.17 -0.60
N ALA A 48 -14.52 4.00 -0.26
CA ALA A 48 -14.68 5.44 -0.15
C ALA A 48 -15.11 6.05 -1.49
N PHE A 49 -14.52 5.59 -2.60
CA PHE A 49 -14.86 6.04 -3.94
C PHE A 49 -16.28 5.61 -4.36
N ASN A 50 -16.68 4.36 -4.08
CA ASN A 50 -18.02 3.89 -4.39
C ASN A 50 -19.10 4.65 -3.60
N THR A 51 -18.83 4.95 -2.32
CA THR A 51 -19.72 5.79 -1.50
C THR A 51 -19.87 7.19 -2.11
N PHE A 52 -18.77 7.79 -2.54
CA PHE A 52 -18.77 9.08 -3.23
C PHE A 52 -19.60 9.04 -4.53
N LEU A 53 -19.38 8.04 -5.39
CA LEU A 53 -20.13 7.89 -6.64
C LEU A 53 -21.62 7.69 -6.40
N SER A 54 -22.02 6.79 -5.50
CA SER A 54 -23.44 6.54 -5.20
C SER A 54 -24.13 7.77 -4.62
N GLY A 55 -23.43 8.56 -3.80
CA GLY A 55 -23.95 9.81 -3.23
C GLY A 55 -23.95 11.00 -4.19
N SER A 56 -23.30 10.89 -5.36
CA SER A 56 -23.14 12.01 -6.30
C SER A 56 -24.41 12.37 -7.08
N ALA A 57 -25.46 11.54 -6.99
CA ALA A 57 -26.77 11.80 -7.61
C ALA A 57 -27.64 12.80 -6.84
N ALA A 58 -27.28 13.14 -5.59
CA ALA A 58 -27.97 14.12 -4.75
C ALA A 58 -27.18 15.45 -4.72
N PRO A 59 -27.58 16.47 -5.52
CA PRO A 59 -26.81 17.70 -5.66
C PRO A 59 -26.58 18.45 -4.34
N GLU A 60 -27.54 18.37 -3.42
CA GLU A 60 -27.49 19.00 -2.11
C GLU A 60 -26.44 18.37 -1.15
N LEU A 61 -26.00 17.14 -1.44
CA LEU A 61 -24.99 16.42 -0.65
C LEU A 61 -23.64 16.31 -1.35
N LEU A 62 -23.52 16.78 -2.60
CA LEU A 62 -22.33 16.56 -3.43
C LEU A 62 -21.05 17.10 -2.79
N GLU A 63 -21.09 18.32 -2.24
CA GLU A 63 -19.93 18.94 -1.60
C GLU A 63 -19.51 18.18 -0.34
N GLN A 64 -20.49 17.76 0.48
CA GLN A 64 -20.24 16.97 1.68
C GLN A 64 -19.62 15.60 1.33
N ASN A 65 -20.18 14.91 0.34
CA ASN A 65 -19.71 13.60 -0.11
C ASN A 65 -18.30 13.69 -0.69
N PHE A 66 -18.00 14.74 -1.47
CA PHE A 66 -16.67 14.96 -2.01
C PHE A 66 -15.64 15.30 -0.92
N ASN A 67 -16.01 16.10 0.07
CA ASN A 67 -15.12 16.41 1.20
C ASN A 67 -14.84 15.17 2.07
N ALA A 68 -15.85 14.33 2.31
CA ALA A 68 -15.67 13.05 2.99
C ALA A 68 -14.71 12.12 2.23
N TYR A 69 -14.87 12.03 0.91
CA TYR A 69 -13.95 11.26 0.07
C TYR A 69 -12.51 11.80 0.08
N LYS A 70 -12.31 13.12 -0.06
CA LYS A 70 -10.96 13.72 0.06
C LYS A 70 -10.29 13.39 1.39
N GLN A 71 -11.04 13.45 2.48
CA GLN A 71 -10.51 13.11 3.80
C GLN A 71 -10.03 11.66 3.85
N ARG A 72 -10.81 10.73 3.29
CA ARG A 72 -10.39 9.32 3.15
C ARG A 72 -9.16 9.16 2.27
N VAL A 73 -9.10 9.84 1.12
CA VAL A 73 -7.92 9.81 0.25
C VAL A 73 -6.67 10.29 0.97
N ALA A 74 -6.78 11.35 1.78
CA ALA A 74 -5.65 11.85 2.58
C ALA A 74 -5.17 10.82 3.61
N GLU A 75 -6.09 10.19 4.35
CA GLU A 75 -5.78 9.13 5.32
C GLU A 75 -5.07 7.94 4.65
N ILE A 76 -5.62 7.47 3.53
CA ILE A 76 -5.07 6.35 2.76
C ILE A 76 -3.69 6.69 2.16
N THR A 77 -3.51 7.91 1.67
CA THR A 77 -2.22 8.38 1.14
C THR A 77 -1.15 8.37 2.22
N VAL A 78 -1.48 8.78 3.45
CA VAL A 78 -0.55 8.71 4.59
C VAL A 78 -0.21 7.26 4.92
N ALA A 79 -1.20 6.36 4.92
CA ALA A 79 -0.98 4.94 5.17
C ALA A 79 -0.05 4.30 4.12
N PHE A 80 -0.33 4.51 2.82
CA PHE A 80 0.53 3.99 1.75
C PHE A 80 1.95 4.55 1.80
N ARG A 81 2.11 5.85 2.08
CA ARG A 81 3.44 6.45 2.26
C ARG A 81 4.21 5.77 3.38
N ARG A 82 3.60 5.63 4.56
CA ARG A 82 4.23 4.96 5.71
C ARG A 82 4.64 3.54 5.35
N ILE A 83 3.75 2.78 4.71
CA ILE A 83 4.04 1.41 4.26
C ILE A 83 5.25 1.39 3.31
N SER A 84 5.27 2.25 2.29
CA SER A 84 6.38 2.31 1.33
C SER A 84 7.70 2.69 1.98
N GLU A 85 7.71 3.67 2.89
CA GLU A 85 8.91 4.06 3.63
C GLU A 85 9.46 2.91 4.49
N GLU A 86 8.58 2.19 5.21
CA GLU A 86 8.97 1.03 6.00
C GLU A 86 9.50 -0.12 5.15
N ILE A 87 8.91 -0.37 3.97
CA ILE A 87 9.39 -1.41 3.06
C ILE A 87 10.75 -1.02 2.45
N ILE A 88 11.00 0.26 2.15
CA ILE A 88 12.32 0.73 1.72
C ILE A 88 13.37 0.44 2.80
N HIS A 89 13.05 0.70 4.07
CA HIS A 89 13.94 0.36 5.18
C HIS A 89 14.19 -1.15 5.30
N ILE A 90 13.14 -1.97 5.20
CA ILE A 90 13.25 -3.44 5.22
C ILE A 90 14.15 -3.93 4.10
N LYS A 91 13.89 -3.49 2.86
CA LYS A 91 14.68 -3.83 1.67
C LYS A 91 16.16 -3.52 1.88
N ASN A 92 16.47 -2.29 2.29
CA ASN A 92 17.85 -1.86 2.51
C ASN A 92 18.52 -2.67 3.63
N SER A 93 17.83 -2.97 4.73
CA SER A 93 18.37 -3.83 5.79
C SER A 93 18.65 -5.26 5.32
N LEU A 94 17.75 -5.85 4.52
CA LEU A 94 17.94 -7.19 3.95
C LEU A 94 19.20 -7.26 3.07
N ARG A 95 19.40 -6.26 2.20
CA ARG A 95 20.60 -6.15 1.36
C ARG A 95 21.86 -5.84 2.16
N ASP A 96 21.85 -4.72 2.88
CA ASP A 96 23.06 -4.10 3.41
C ASP A 96 23.55 -4.77 4.71
N THR A 97 22.65 -5.35 5.50
CA THR A 97 22.97 -5.97 6.81
C THR A 97 22.93 -7.49 6.77
N HIS A 98 21.98 -8.08 6.04
CA HIS A 98 21.78 -9.54 6.00
C HIS A 98 22.31 -10.21 4.73
N HIS A 99 22.82 -9.44 3.77
CA HIS A 99 23.35 -9.94 2.49
C HIS A 99 22.34 -10.81 1.73
N LYS A 100 21.07 -10.37 1.73
CA LYS A 100 19.95 -11.01 1.03
C LYS A 100 19.57 -10.20 -0.20
N ASP A 101 20.50 -10.11 -1.15
CA ASP A 101 20.37 -9.30 -2.37
C ASP A 101 19.18 -9.73 -3.24
N GLU A 102 18.98 -11.04 -3.43
CA GLU A 102 17.89 -11.59 -4.26
C GLU A 102 16.51 -11.29 -3.66
N ILE A 103 16.32 -11.57 -2.37
CA ILE A 103 15.11 -11.20 -1.62
C ILE A 103 14.85 -9.68 -1.69
N SER A 104 15.90 -8.86 -1.54
CA SER A 104 15.81 -7.40 -1.65
C SER A 104 15.33 -6.97 -3.04
N ALA A 105 15.84 -7.58 -4.12
CA ALA A 105 15.46 -7.27 -5.48
C ALA A 105 14.00 -7.67 -5.79
N ILE A 106 13.54 -8.81 -5.27
CA ILE A 106 12.13 -9.22 -5.38
C ILE A 106 11.21 -8.21 -4.66
N ILE A 107 11.57 -7.78 -3.45
CA ILE A 107 10.82 -6.75 -2.71
C ILE A 107 10.76 -5.42 -3.47
N GLU A 108 11.86 -5.03 -4.14
CA GLU A 108 11.90 -3.84 -5.00
C GLU A 108 10.91 -3.95 -6.15
N LYS A 109 10.92 -5.07 -6.89
CA LYS A 109 9.96 -5.34 -7.96
C LYS A 109 8.51 -5.24 -7.45
N ILE A 110 8.22 -5.78 -6.26
CA ILE A 110 6.89 -5.66 -5.66
C ILE A 110 6.53 -4.20 -5.37
N GLN A 111 7.47 -3.35 -4.92
CA GLN A 111 7.19 -1.92 -4.73
C GLN A 111 6.86 -1.22 -6.05
N ASP A 112 7.61 -1.49 -7.10
CA ASP A 112 7.40 -0.87 -8.42
C ASP A 112 6.02 -1.26 -8.99
N LEU A 113 5.65 -2.55 -8.87
CA LEU A 113 4.33 -3.03 -9.27
C LEU A 113 3.21 -2.38 -8.46
N GLU A 114 3.40 -2.20 -7.16
CA GLU A 114 2.43 -1.58 -6.27
C GLU A 114 2.27 -0.07 -6.52
N GLU A 115 3.34 0.63 -6.88
CA GLU A 115 3.26 2.01 -7.35
C GLU A 115 2.43 2.12 -8.64
N MET A 116 2.71 1.24 -9.62
CA MET A 116 1.94 1.19 -10.87
C MET A 116 0.47 0.86 -10.62
N LYS A 117 0.18 -0.06 -9.70
CA LYS A 117 -1.19 -0.42 -9.32
C LYS A 117 -1.91 0.77 -8.68
N LEU A 118 -1.29 1.46 -7.72
CA LEU A 118 -1.89 2.63 -7.08
C LEU A 118 -2.22 3.74 -8.07
N LYS A 119 -1.30 4.03 -8.99
CA LYS A 119 -1.52 5.01 -10.07
C LYS A 119 -2.69 4.58 -10.97
N THR A 120 -2.70 3.33 -11.42
CA THR A 120 -3.76 2.79 -12.27
C THR A 120 -5.12 2.79 -11.56
N THR A 121 -5.16 2.55 -10.25
CA THR A 121 -6.37 2.66 -9.43
C THR A 121 -6.90 4.10 -9.43
N ALA A 122 -6.04 5.10 -9.23
CA ALA A 122 -6.45 6.50 -9.28
C ALA A 122 -6.98 6.89 -10.67
N ASP A 123 -6.28 6.48 -11.74
CA ASP A 123 -6.70 6.72 -13.13
C ASP A 123 -8.07 6.06 -13.41
N LEU A 124 -8.29 4.84 -12.93
CA LEU A 124 -9.58 4.15 -13.04
C LEU A 124 -10.70 4.92 -12.33
N GLN A 125 -10.45 5.48 -11.13
CA GLN A 125 -11.45 6.26 -10.42
C GLN A 125 -11.82 7.54 -11.19
N ILE A 126 -10.85 8.23 -11.77
CA ILE A 126 -11.09 9.40 -12.63
C ILE A 126 -11.93 9.00 -13.85
N ALA A 127 -11.54 7.92 -14.55
CA ALA A 127 -12.25 7.43 -15.73
C ALA A 127 -13.70 7.03 -15.39
N ARG A 128 -13.91 6.33 -14.27
CA ARG A 128 -15.25 5.93 -13.79
C ARG A 128 -16.12 7.14 -13.44
N LYS A 129 -15.55 8.17 -12.80
CA LYS A 129 -16.30 9.38 -12.49
C LYS A 129 -16.71 10.10 -13.78
N THR A 130 -15.80 10.23 -14.73
CA THR A 130 -16.06 10.88 -16.03
C THR A 130 -17.13 10.11 -16.81
N ALA A 131 -17.03 8.78 -16.90
CA ALA A 131 -18.02 7.94 -17.55
C ALA A 131 -19.41 8.05 -16.88
N SER A 132 -19.48 8.25 -15.56
CA SER A 132 -20.75 8.46 -14.86
C SER A 132 -21.44 9.80 -15.22
N GLU A 133 -20.67 10.78 -15.68
CA GLU A 133 -21.16 12.10 -16.10
C GLU A 133 -21.49 12.16 -17.60
N SER A 134 -20.99 11.21 -18.39
CA SER A 134 -21.20 11.14 -19.85
C SER A 134 -21.37 9.68 -20.29
N PRO A 135 -22.51 9.03 -19.96
CA PRO A 135 -22.72 7.61 -20.17
C PRO A 135 -22.81 7.17 -21.63
N GLU A 136 -23.12 8.10 -22.55
CA GLU A 136 -23.15 7.87 -24.00
C GLU A 136 -21.77 7.83 -24.69
N ASP A 137 -20.69 8.11 -23.95
CA ASP A 137 -19.34 8.07 -24.48
C ASP A 137 -18.76 6.65 -24.39
N ASP A 138 -18.86 5.91 -25.50
CA ASP A 138 -18.34 4.54 -25.62
C ASP A 138 -16.81 4.48 -25.40
N ASP A 139 -16.06 5.52 -25.74
CA ASP A 139 -14.60 5.55 -25.57
C ASP A 139 -14.22 5.58 -24.08
N LEU A 140 -14.99 6.28 -23.25
CA LEU A 140 -14.81 6.26 -21.79
C LEU A 140 -15.08 4.88 -21.19
N ASN A 141 -16.11 4.18 -21.68
CA ASN A 141 -16.44 2.83 -21.22
C ASN A 141 -15.32 1.83 -21.58
N VAL A 142 -14.75 1.93 -22.78
CA VAL A 142 -13.58 1.14 -23.20
C VAL A 142 -12.37 1.46 -22.32
N SER A 143 -12.11 2.74 -22.03
CA SER A 143 -11.02 3.16 -21.14
C SER A 143 -11.14 2.55 -19.74
N VAL A 144 -12.34 2.61 -19.14
CA VAL A 144 -12.63 1.97 -17.84
C VAL A 144 -12.39 0.46 -17.88
N SER A 145 -12.81 -0.22 -18.95
CA SER A 145 -12.57 -1.65 -19.12
C SER A 145 -11.08 -1.99 -19.21
N ASN A 146 -10.30 -1.22 -19.99
CA ASN A 146 -8.87 -1.43 -20.16
C ASN A 146 -8.11 -1.21 -18.84
N LEU A 147 -8.46 -0.18 -18.07
CA LEU A 147 -7.85 0.10 -16.77
C LEU A 147 -8.17 -1.00 -15.74
N ARG A 148 -9.38 -1.57 -15.76
CA ARG A 148 -9.73 -2.72 -14.93
C ARG A 148 -8.89 -3.95 -15.28
N GLN A 149 -8.80 -4.29 -16.57
CA GLN A 149 -7.97 -5.40 -17.01
C GLN A 149 -6.50 -5.19 -16.58
N ARG A 150 -5.97 -3.97 -16.73
CA ARG A 150 -4.61 -3.66 -16.31
C ARG A 150 -4.40 -3.83 -14.80
N LEU A 151 -5.40 -3.50 -13.98
CA LEU A 151 -5.34 -3.75 -12.54
C LEU A 151 -5.34 -5.24 -12.19
N ASP A 152 -6.13 -6.04 -12.90
CA ASP A 152 -6.16 -7.49 -12.71
C ASP A 152 -4.80 -8.11 -13.06
N GLU A 153 -4.20 -7.68 -14.18
CA GLU A 153 -2.85 -8.09 -14.58
C GLU A 153 -1.79 -7.71 -13.53
N LEU A 154 -1.82 -6.46 -13.03
CA LEU A 154 -0.89 -6.00 -12.00
C LEU A 154 -1.08 -6.78 -10.68
N ALA A 155 -2.31 -7.08 -10.29
CA ALA A 155 -2.59 -7.87 -9.08
C ALA A 155 -2.08 -9.31 -9.22
N GLN A 156 -2.21 -9.90 -10.41
CA GLN A 156 -1.64 -11.21 -10.70
C GLN A 156 -0.11 -11.17 -10.65
N GLU A 157 0.53 -10.21 -11.31
CA GLU A 157 2.00 -10.08 -11.34
C GLU A 157 2.59 -9.85 -9.93
N ILE A 158 1.90 -9.08 -9.08
CA ILE A 158 2.26 -8.91 -7.67
C ILE A 158 2.15 -10.25 -6.92
N THR A 159 1.08 -11.01 -7.15
CA THR A 159 0.87 -12.31 -6.48
C THR A 159 1.94 -13.31 -6.88
N GLU A 160 2.26 -13.40 -8.17
CA GLU A 160 3.34 -14.25 -8.68
C GLU A 160 4.69 -13.84 -8.07
N THR A 161 4.99 -12.55 -8.02
CA THR A 161 6.25 -12.05 -7.43
C THR A 161 6.29 -12.27 -5.90
N LEU A 162 5.16 -12.26 -5.20
CA LEU A 162 5.07 -12.63 -3.79
C LEU A 162 5.31 -14.13 -3.57
N ASP A 163 4.92 -14.98 -4.52
CA ASP A 163 5.22 -16.41 -4.46
C ASP A 163 6.70 -16.68 -4.74
N ASP A 164 7.32 -15.97 -5.69
CA ASP A 164 8.78 -15.98 -5.89
C ASP A 164 9.52 -15.59 -4.59
N LEU A 165 9.03 -14.56 -3.89
CA LEU A 165 9.60 -14.15 -2.61
C LEU A 165 9.51 -15.25 -1.55
N LYS A 166 8.38 -15.96 -1.48
CA LYS A 166 8.21 -17.07 -0.53
C LYS A 166 9.23 -18.17 -0.80
N PHE A 167 9.37 -18.56 -2.07
CA PHE A 167 10.34 -19.57 -2.48
C PHE A 167 11.78 -19.16 -2.14
N GLU A 168 12.17 -17.94 -2.50
CA GLU A 168 13.51 -17.41 -2.21
C GLU A 168 13.80 -17.29 -0.70
N SER A 169 12.76 -17.12 0.11
CA SER A 169 12.88 -17.01 1.56
C SER A 169 12.77 -18.35 2.32
N GLU A 170 12.54 -19.47 1.65
CA GLU A 170 12.24 -20.77 2.28
C GLU A 170 13.31 -21.19 3.32
N ASP A 171 14.58 -21.03 2.96
CA ASP A 171 15.72 -21.36 3.85
C ASP A 171 15.69 -20.59 5.17
N LEU A 172 15.17 -19.36 5.18
CA LEU A 172 15.06 -18.55 6.40
C LEU A 172 14.00 -19.09 7.36
N TYR A 173 12.95 -19.71 6.82
CA TYR A 173 11.91 -20.36 7.62
C TYR A 173 12.35 -21.74 8.10
N ALA A 174 13.08 -22.50 7.28
CA ALA A 174 13.60 -23.81 7.66
C ALA A 174 14.59 -23.73 8.83
N GLN A 175 15.50 -22.75 8.81
CA GLN A 175 16.48 -22.53 9.87
C GLN A 175 15.85 -22.25 11.24
N GLU A 176 14.68 -21.58 11.28
CA GLU A 176 13.98 -21.31 12.54
C GLU A 176 13.39 -22.57 13.17
N ILE A 177 12.83 -23.48 12.35
CA ILE A 177 12.26 -24.75 12.83
C ILE A 177 13.36 -25.62 13.44
N ASP A 178 14.53 -25.66 12.81
CA ASP A 178 15.68 -26.41 13.33
C ASP A 178 16.18 -25.79 14.66
N ASP A 179 16.26 -24.46 14.75
CA ASP A 179 16.66 -23.76 15.98
C ASP A 179 15.64 -23.90 17.13
N GLU A 180 14.33 -24.00 16.83
CA GLU A 180 13.29 -24.24 17.82
C GLU A 180 13.24 -25.69 18.30
N THR A 181 13.52 -26.66 17.43
CA THR A 181 13.53 -28.10 17.78
C THR A 181 14.77 -28.53 18.59
N LEU A 182 15.82 -27.70 18.60
CA LEU A 182 17.05 -27.91 19.37
C LEU A 182 17.05 -27.25 20.76
N ARG A 183 16.00 -26.49 21.12
CA ARG A 183 15.83 -25.85 22.44
C ARG A 183 14.94 -26.67 23.37
#